data_AF-A0A923ZFZ9-F1
#
_entry.id   AF-A0A923ZFZ9-F1
#
_cell.length_a   1.000
_cell.length_b   1.000
_cell.length_c   1.000
_cell.angle_alpha   90.00
_cell.angle_beta   90.00
_cell.angle_gamma   90.00
#
_symmetry.space_group_name_H-M   'P 1'
#
loop_
_entity.id
_entity.type
_entity.pdbx_description
1 polymer ?
#
loop_
_entity_poly.entity_id
_entity_poly.type
_entity_poly.pdbx_seq_one_letter_code
_entity_poly.pdbx_strand_id
1 'polypeptide(L)'
;MNYSPQHRFHIPVMGLAYTIDSPIKVARFGISSVISIVEDRLVEMMRSYYYPTINKEYKPISTSEKDYRAKRITDYLNLVNTIVKTQVEKLRNAAFEKGSEIVKYFEMLPDDSPLKKMYQKMAKTNNLPEKEKIEIYLRTQIQPGSIDVNIMTKTDRNNYDKNGELLQDGSDAVSALRGYAKSELSNSSVIFSAGMNPRLYNYLGNCKEFNVNEDGGFTKKVIIKVSDYRSALIQGKYLAKKGIWVSEFRIESGLNCGGHAFATDGYLMGPILEEFKLNKQELIDTLFEIYNTALFTKIGKKFIYPPEMVFSAQG
;
A
#
# COMPACT_ATOMS: atom_id res chain seq x y z
N MET A 1 -12.69 4.24 -10.81
CA MET A 1 -11.95 5.53 -10.93
C MET A 1 -10.47 5.22 -10.73
N ASN A 2 -9.63 5.45 -11.74
CA ASN A 2 -8.19 5.27 -11.59
C ASN A 2 -7.65 6.35 -10.64
N TYR A 3 -7.14 5.91 -9.50
CA TYR A 3 -6.54 6.78 -8.50
C TYR A 3 -5.13 7.15 -8.94
N SER A 4 -4.97 8.37 -9.44
CA SER A 4 -3.63 8.92 -9.70
C SER A 4 -3.06 9.50 -8.41
N PRO A 5 -1.86 9.08 -7.97
CA PRO A 5 -1.25 9.63 -6.77
C PRO A 5 -1.01 11.13 -6.95
N GLN A 6 -1.39 11.93 -5.95
CA GLN A 6 -1.24 13.38 -5.96
C GLN A 6 0.24 13.80 -5.83
N HIS A 7 1.06 12.93 -5.26
CA HIS A 7 2.50 13.11 -5.05
C HIS A 7 3.29 12.10 -5.89
N ARG A 8 4.52 12.46 -6.25
CA ARG A 8 5.46 11.59 -6.99
C ARG A 8 6.34 10.73 -6.10
N PHE A 9 6.13 10.81 -4.79
CA PHE A 9 6.88 10.07 -3.79
C PHE A 9 5.92 9.42 -2.80
N HIS A 10 6.42 8.42 -2.09
CA HIS A 10 5.77 7.81 -0.93
C HIS A 10 6.79 7.70 0.20
N ILE A 11 6.31 7.57 1.44
CA ILE A 11 7.16 7.30 2.60
C ILE A 11 7.29 5.77 2.75
N PRO A 12 8.47 5.17 2.49
CA PRO A 12 8.68 3.73 2.64
C PRO A 12 8.77 3.35 4.13
N VAL A 13 8.89 2.05 4.41
CA VAL A 13 9.25 1.59 5.75
C VAL A 13 10.70 1.99 6.04
N MET A 14 10.91 2.90 7.00
CA MET A 14 12.24 3.33 7.47
C MET A 14 12.64 2.66 8.80
N GLY A 15 11.73 1.90 9.40
CA GLY A 15 11.92 1.17 10.64
C GLY A 15 10.56 0.83 11.26
N LEU A 16 10.45 -0.30 11.96
CA LEU A 16 9.16 -0.84 12.43
C LEU A 16 8.36 0.19 13.24
N ALA A 17 8.98 0.86 14.21
CA ALA A 17 8.33 1.86 15.06
C ALA A 17 8.25 3.27 14.43
N TYR A 18 9.14 3.60 13.49
CA TYR A 18 9.23 4.96 12.95
C TYR A 18 8.12 5.29 11.97
N THR A 19 7.60 4.31 11.22
CA THR A 19 6.60 4.55 10.17
C THR A 19 5.24 3.91 10.44
N ILE A 20 5.05 3.31 11.62
CA ILE A 20 3.79 2.61 11.94
C ILE A 20 2.58 3.54 11.99
N ASP A 21 2.79 4.82 12.30
CA ASP A 21 1.76 5.85 12.39
C ASP A 21 1.87 6.94 11.32
N SER A 22 2.81 6.80 10.36
CA SER A 22 3.00 7.76 9.27
C SER A 22 1.69 8.15 8.58
N PRO A 23 0.78 7.21 8.24
CA PRO A 23 -0.47 7.60 7.59
C PRO A 23 -1.33 8.55 8.43
N ILE A 24 -1.37 8.40 9.76
CA ILE A 24 -2.09 9.30 10.67
C ILE A 24 -1.51 10.73 10.61
N LYS A 25 -0.22 10.86 10.32
CA LYS A 25 0.48 12.15 10.28
C LYS A 25 0.38 12.83 8.93
N VAL A 26 0.46 12.08 7.82
CA VAL A 26 0.66 12.66 6.49
C VAL A 26 -0.42 12.33 5.47
N ALA A 27 -1.25 11.31 5.67
CA ALA A 27 -2.21 10.87 4.64
C ALA A 27 -3.22 11.96 4.30
N ARG A 28 -3.64 12.79 5.28
CA ARG A 28 -4.53 13.94 5.00
C ARG A 28 -3.97 14.94 3.99
N PHE A 29 -2.65 14.97 3.78
CA PHE A 29 -1.97 15.80 2.77
C PHE A 29 -1.80 15.10 1.41
N GLY A 30 -2.46 13.96 1.19
CA GLY A 30 -2.34 13.16 -0.03
C GLY A 30 -1.08 12.28 -0.10
N ILE A 31 -0.22 12.29 0.94
CA ILE A 31 1.07 11.58 0.93
C ILE A 31 0.87 10.12 1.33
N SER A 32 1.16 9.22 0.38
CA SER A 32 1.15 7.78 0.62
C SER A 32 2.28 7.34 1.54
N SER A 33 2.01 6.40 2.44
CA SER A 33 3.02 5.86 3.36
C SER A 33 2.78 4.40 3.70
N VAL A 34 3.85 3.72 4.12
CA VAL A 34 3.86 2.27 4.33
C VAL A 34 4.02 1.91 5.81
N ILE A 35 3.10 1.08 6.32
CA ILE A 35 3.15 0.47 7.65
C ILE A 35 3.77 -0.93 7.57
N SER A 36 4.79 -1.24 8.38
CA SER A 36 5.19 -2.65 8.57
C SER A 36 4.24 -3.34 9.54
N ILE A 37 3.60 -4.43 9.12
CA ILE A 37 2.54 -5.11 9.90
C ILE A 37 2.94 -6.48 10.42
N VAL A 38 4.22 -6.87 10.28
CA VAL A 38 4.67 -8.20 10.74
C VAL A 38 4.74 -8.27 12.27
N GLU A 39 5.17 -7.20 12.94
CA GLU A 39 5.32 -7.22 14.41
C GLU A 39 4.01 -6.84 15.13
N ASP A 40 3.34 -7.83 15.72
CA ASP A 40 1.99 -7.66 16.25
C ASP A 40 1.97 -6.97 17.63
N ARG A 41 3.03 -7.08 18.45
CA ARG A 41 3.06 -6.41 19.77
C ARG A 41 3.13 -4.91 19.60
N LEU A 42 3.95 -4.45 18.67
CA LEU A 42 4.02 -3.04 18.31
C LEU A 42 2.66 -2.54 17.80
N VAL A 43 1.99 -3.31 16.95
CA VAL A 43 0.62 -3.00 16.48
C VAL A 43 -0.35 -2.86 17.67
N GLU A 44 -0.31 -3.77 18.64
CA GLU A 44 -1.16 -3.70 19.84
C GLU A 44 -0.86 -2.46 20.70
N MET A 45 0.42 -2.12 20.88
CA MET A 45 0.82 -0.90 21.57
C MET A 45 0.25 0.35 20.88
N MET A 46 0.32 0.42 19.55
CA MET A 46 -0.24 1.55 18.80
C MET A 46 -1.77 1.61 18.88
N ARG A 47 -2.47 0.46 18.94
CA ARG A 47 -3.92 0.45 19.23
C ARG A 47 -4.20 1.09 20.58
N SER A 48 -3.50 0.65 21.64
CA SER A 48 -3.69 1.19 22.99
C SER A 48 -3.46 2.71 23.07
N TYR A 49 -2.51 3.21 22.28
CA TYR A 49 -2.19 4.63 22.20
C TYR A 49 -3.25 5.44 21.43
N TYR A 50 -3.71 4.97 20.27
CA TYR A 50 -4.55 5.77 19.37
C TYR A 50 -6.05 5.73 19.68
N TYR A 51 -6.57 4.66 20.26
CA TYR A 51 -7.99 4.59 20.64
C TYR A 51 -8.44 5.77 21.53
N PRO A 52 -7.71 6.12 22.61
CA PRO A 52 -8.01 7.30 23.43
C PRO A 52 -8.00 8.62 22.64
N THR A 53 -7.10 8.76 21.66
CA THR A 53 -6.96 10.01 20.87
C THR A 53 -8.18 10.34 20.00
N ILE A 54 -9.04 9.34 19.75
CA ILE A 54 -10.30 9.51 19.02
C ILE A 54 -11.53 9.29 19.90
N ASN A 55 -11.37 9.31 21.23
CA ASN A 55 -12.44 9.10 22.21
C ASN A 55 -13.23 7.79 21.98
N LYS A 56 -12.55 6.72 21.57
CA LYS A 56 -13.13 5.37 21.46
C LYS A 56 -12.54 4.44 22.52
N GLU A 57 -13.37 3.51 23.00
CA GLU A 57 -12.97 2.50 23.98
C GLU A 57 -11.89 1.58 23.38
N TYR A 58 -10.74 1.49 24.04
CA TYR A 58 -9.70 0.51 23.71
C TYR A 58 -10.04 -0.85 24.34
N LYS A 59 -10.12 -1.89 23.50
CA LYS A 59 -10.26 -3.28 23.94
C LYS A 59 -8.99 -4.06 23.60
N PRO A 60 -8.19 -4.48 24.60
CA PRO A 60 -7.02 -5.31 24.39
C PRO A 60 -7.40 -6.61 23.68
N ILE A 61 -6.57 -7.03 22.72
CA ILE A 61 -6.70 -8.35 22.09
C ILE A 61 -5.61 -9.24 22.68
N SER A 62 -5.98 -10.27 23.44
CA SER A 62 -5.01 -11.13 24.14
C SER A 62 -4.32 -12.12 23.20
N THR A 63 -3.08 -12.48 23.49
CA THR A 63 -2.35 -13.55 22.75
C THR A 63 -2.98 -14.94 22.92
N SER A 64 -3.88 -15.11 23.90
CA SER A 64 -4.66 -16.32 24.09
C SER A 64 -5.85 -16.45 23.13
N GLU A 65 -6.22 -15.38 22.43
CA GLU A 65 -7.33 -15.41 21.48
C GLU A 65 -6.94 -16.13 20.18
N LYS A 66 -7.91 -16.84 19.60
CA LYS A 66 -7.77 -17.40 18.25
C LYS A 66 -7.53 -16.28 17.24
N ASP A 67 -6.51 -16.45 16.41
CA ASP A 67 -6.11 -15.54 15.32
C ASP A 67 -5.80 -14.10 15.82
N TYR A 68 -5.29 -13.96 17.06
CA TYR A 68 -5.05 -12.66 17.69
C TYR A 68 -4.18 -11.73 16.84
N ARG A 69 -3.11 -12.24 16.19
CA ARG A 69 -2.23 -11.44 15.33
C ARG A 69 -3.00 -10.78 14.19
N ALA A 70 -3.79 -11.56 13.46
CA ALA A 70 -4.59 -11.03 12.36
C ALA A 70 -5.65 -10.03 12.88
N LYS A 71 -6.31 -10.33 14.00
CA LYS A 71 -7.29 -9.43 14.63
C LYS A 71 -6.67 -8.09 15.03
N ARG A 72 -5.49 -8.09 15.67
CA ARG A 72 -4.74 -6.88 16.04
C ARG A 72 -4.43 -6.04 14.81
N ILE A 73 -3.95 -6.67 13.74
CA ILE A 73 -3.60 -6.00 12.49
C ILE A 73 -4.84 -5.45 11.79
N THR A 74 -5.92 -6.23 11.66
CA THR A 74 -7.19 -5.76 11.09
C THR A 74 -7.71 -4.54 11.83
N ASP A 75 -7.80 -4.64 13.16
CA ASP A 75 -8.36 -3.58 13.99
C ASP A 75 -7.49 -2.31 13.95
N TYR A 76 -6.16 -2.45 14.00
CA TYR A 76 -5.25 -1.31 13.88
C TYR A 76 -5.36 -0.61 12.52
N LEU A 77 -5.39 -1.36 11.42
CA LEU A 77 -5.52 -0.76 10.09
C LEU A 77 -6.87 -0.05 9.92
N ASN A 78 -7.95 -0.58 10.51
CA ASN A 78 -9.27 0.05 10.53
C ASN A 78 -9.29 1.32 11.41
N LEU A 79 -8.58 1.29 12.54
CA LEU A 79 -8.38 2.46 13.40
C LEU A 79 -7.64 3.58 12.65
N VAL A 80 -6.52 3.26 11.99
CA VAL A 80 -5.77 4.21 11.15
C VAL A 80 -6.66 4.77 10.04
N ASN A 81 -7.40 3.92 9.34
CA ASN A 81 -8.35 4.33 8.30
C ASN A 81 -9.40 5.30 8.83
N THR A 82 -9.97 5.02 10.00
CA THR A 82 -10.97 5.88 10.66
C THR A 82 -10.38 7.25 10.99
N ILE A 83 -9.18 7.29 11.55
CA ILE A 83 -8.48 8.54 11.88
C ILE A 83 -8.23 9.36 10.61
N VAL A 84 -7.68 8.74 9.57
CA VAL A 84 -7.38 9.42 8.31
C VAL A 84 -8.64 9.95 7.64
N LYS A 85 -9.71 9.15 7.56
CA LYS A 85 -11.00 9.59 7.03
C LYS A 85 -11.54 10.81 7.79
N THR A 86 -11.50 10.78 9.12
CA THR A 86 -11.94 11.90 9.96
C THR A 86 -11.10 13.17 9.71
N GLN A 87 -9.78 13.03 9.59
CA GLN A 87 -8.90 14.14 9.28
C GLN A 87 -9.16 14.74 7.89
N VAL A 88 -9.42 13.91 6.88
CA VAL A 88 -9.75 14.36 5.53
C VAL A 88 -11.09 15.08 5.50
N GLU A 89 -12.11 14.58 6.21
CA GLU A 89 -13.39 15.27 6.29
C GLU A 89 -13.26 16.62 7.00
N LYS A 90 -12.47 16.69 8.08
CA LYS A 90 -12.15 17.98 8.72
C LYS A 90 -11.44 18.93 7.73
N LEU A 91 -10.48 18.42 6.96
CA LEU A 91 -9.76 19.18 5.95
C LEU A 91 -10.68 19.72 4.86
N ARG A 92 -11.59 18.89 4.34
CA ARG A 92 -12.58 19.25 3.31
C ARG A 92 -13.56 20.33 3.76
N ASN A 93 -13.78 20.49 5.06
CA ASN A 93 -14.67 21.50 5.63
C ASN A 93 -13.93 22.75 6.18
N ALA A 94 -12.60 22.80 6.11
CA ALA A 94 -11.82 23.93 6.62
C ALA A 94 -11.93 25.17 5.70
N ALA A 95 -11.89 26.37 6.27
CA ALA A 95 -11.84 27.61 5.50
C ALA A 95 -10.50 27.74 4.73
N PHE A 96 -10.53 28.29 3.51
CA PHE A 96 -9.32 28.60 2.72
C PHE A 96 -8.60 29.84 3.25
N GLU A 97 -8.13 29.76 4.50
CA GLU A 97 -7.41 30.83 5.18
C GLU A 97 -5.91 30.56 5.19
N LYS A 98 -5.11 31.61 5.11
CA LYS A 98 -3.64 31.49 5.12
C LYS A 98 -3.19 30.76 6.39
N GLY A 99 -2.40 29.70 6.21
CA GLY A 99 -1.91 28.86 7.32
C GLY A 99 -2.85 27.73 7.74
N SER A 100 -4.06 27.64 7.17
CA SER A 100 -4.95 26.50 7.38
C SER A 100 -4.38 25.21 6.78
N GLU A 101 -4.82 24.06 7.29
CA GLU A 101 -4.38 22.77 6.75
C GLU A 101 -4.84 22.55 5.30
N ILE A 102 -5.99 23.11 4.88
CA ILE A 102 -6.49 22.98 3.51
C ILE A 102 -5.62 23.76 2.52
N VAL A 103 -5.16 24.95 2.92
CA VAL A 103 -4.16 25.70 2.16
C VAL A 103 -2.86 24.90 2.07
N LYS A 104 -2.39 24.36 3.20
CA LYS A 104 -1.18 23.53 3.23
C LYS A 104 -1.28 22.31 2.31
N TYR A 105 -2.44 21.65 2.22
CA TYR A 105 -2.67 20.53 1.29
C TYR A 105 -2.32 20.93 -0.16
N PHE A 106 -2.90 22.02 -0.66
CA PHE A 106 -2.67 22.44 -2.05
C PHE A 106 -1.27 23.03 -2.27
N GLU A 107 -0.69 23.67 -1.27
CA GLU A 107 0.69 24.17 -1.32
C GLU A 107 1.72 23.05 -1.39
N MET A 108 1.46 21.91 -0.74
CA MET A 108 2.34 20.74 -0.74
C MET A 108 2.29 19.93 -2.03
N LEU A 109 1.28 20.12 -2.89
CA LEU A 109 1.21 19.42 -4.17
C LEU A 109 2.39 19.80 -5.10
N PRO A 110 2.76 18.93 -6.07
CA PRO A 110 3.74 19.29 -7.10
C PRO A 110 3.34 20.56 -7.88
N ASP A 111 4.31 21.38 -8.27
CA ASP A 111 4.05 22.66 -8.95
C ASP A 111 3.36 22.51 -10.32
N ASP A 112 3.56 21.38 -10.98
CA ASP A 112 2.89 21.08 -12.24
C ASP A 112 1.50 20.47 -12.07
N SER A 113 1.08 20.18 -10.84
CA SER A 113 -0.26 19.66 -10.51
C SER A 113 -1.36 20.61 -11.00
N PRO A 114 -2.34 20.11 -11.78
CA PRO A 114 -3.51 20.89 -12.17
C PRO A 114 -4.28 21.47 -10.97
N LEU A 115 -4.34 20.73 -9.86
CA LEU A 115 -5.02 21.17 -8.64
C LEU A 115 -4.29 22.32 -7.97
N LYS A 116 -2.95 22.28 -7.92
CA LYS A 116 -2.14 23.39 -7.37
C LYS A 116 -2.28 24.65 -8.21
N LYS A 117 -2.23 24.52 -9.54
CA LYS A 117 -2.45 25.65 -10.46
C LYS A 117 -3.84 26.26 -10.28
N MET A 118 -4.86 25.43 -10.10
CA MET A 118 -6.22 25.90 -9.87
C MET A 118 -6.40 26.56 -8.50
N TYR A 119 -5.76 26.04 -7.46
CA TYR A 119 -5.66 26.72 -6.16
C TYR A 119 -4.97 28.08 -6.27
N GLN A 120 -3.86 28.19 -7.01
CA GLN A 120 -3.19 29.47 -7.25
C GLN A 120 -4.09 30.46 -8.01
N LYS A 121 -4.91 29.97 -8.95
CA LYS A 121 -5.91 30.80 -9.64
C LYS A 121 -6.97 31.31 -8.66
N MET A 122 -7.52 30.43 -7.82
CA MET A 122 -8.48 30.77 -6.76
C MET A 122 -7.91 31.81 -5.79
N ALA A 123 -6.63 31.70 -5.42
CA ALA A 123 -5.98 32.62 -4.49
C ALA A 123 -5.76 34.03 -5.10
N LYS A 124 -5.73 34.16 -6.44
CA LYS A 124 -5.47 35.42 -7.16
C LYS A 124 -6.74 36.10 -7.68
N THR A 125 -7.87 35.40 -7.76
CA THR A 125 -9.10 35.99 -8.29
C THR A 125 -9.77 36.90 -7.26
N ASN A 126 -10.22 38.08 -7.70
CA ASN A 126 -11.05 39.00 -6.91
C ASN A 126 -12.55 38.78 -7.13
N ASN A 127 -12.92 37.88 -8.06
CA ASN A 127 -14.31 37.55 -8.36
C ASN A 127 -14.82 36.50 -7.35
N LEU A 128 -15.67 36.95 -6.42
CA LEU A 128 -16.19 36.11 -5.33
C LEU A 128 -16.97 34.87 -5.83
N PRO A 129 -17.96 34.99 -6.76
CA PRO A 129 -18.62 33.82 -7.33
C PRO A 129 -17.69 32.82 -8.02
N GLU A 130 -16.65 33.28 -8.71
CA GLU A 130 -15.66 32.39 -9.32
C GLU A 130 -14.83 31.69 -8.25
N LYS A 131 -14.38 32.42 -7.22
CA LYS A 131 -13.61 31.89 -6.10
C LYS A 131 -14.37 30.75 -5.41
N GLU A 132 -15.63 30.98 -5.05
CA GLU A 132 -16.49 29.97 -4.40
C GLU A 132 -16.65 28.71 -5.24
N LYS A 133 -16.87 28.85 -6.55
CA LYS A 133 -16.95 27.69 -7.47
C LYS A 133 -15.67 26.88 -7.48
N ILE A 134 -14.51 27.54 -7.51
CA ILE A 134 -13.22 26.85 -7.49
C ILE A 134 -12.98 26.19 -6.12
N GLU A 135 -13.32 26.85 -5.01
CA GLU A 135 -13.22 26.26 -3.67
C GLU A 135 -14.05 25.00 -3.53
N ILE A 136 -15.32 25.03 -3.97
CA ILE A 136 -16.20 23.85 -3.97
C ILE A 136 -15.56 22.73 -4.78
N TYR A 137 -15.10 23.02 -5.99
CA TYR A 137 -14.46 22.01 -6.83
C TYR A 137 -13.21 21.43 -6.15
N LEU A 138 -12.30 22.27 -5.66
CA LEU A 138 -11.05 21.84 -5.01
C LEU A 138 -11.32 20.90 -3.82
N ARG A 139 -12.35 21.17 -3.01
CA ARG A 139 -12.76 20.29 -1.90
C ARG A 139 -13.12 18.87 -2.37
N THR A 140 -13.78 18.74 -3.53
CA THR A 140 -14.12 17.42 -4.11
C THR A 140 -12.89 16.63 -4.58
N GLN A 141 -11.79 17.32 -4.84
CA GLN A 141 -10.55 16.73 -5.34
C GLN A 141 -9.56 16.34 -4.22
N ILE A 142 -9.85 16.68 -2.96
CA ILE A 142 -9.02 16.28 -1.82
C ILE A 142 -9.09 14.76 -1.65
N GLN A 143 -7.94 14.11 -1.65
CA GLN A 143 -7.81 12.65 -1.51
C GLN A 143 -6.74 12.33 -0.46
N PRO A 144 -6.98 11.36 0.45
CA PRO A 144 -5.95 10.89 1.37
C PRO A 144 -4.87 10.10 0.64
N GLY A 145 -3.62 10.23 1.09
CA GLY A 145 -2.56 9.30 0.70
C GLY A 145 -2.91 7.85 1.06
N SER A 146 -2.42 6.90 0.26
CA SER A 146 -2.67 5.48 0.51
C SER A 146 -2.04 5.03 1.82
N ILE A 147 -2.75 4.16 2.53
CA ILE A 147 -2.28 3.43 3.70
C ILE A 147 -1.80 2.07 3.19
N ASP A 148 -0.55 2.00 2.75
CA ASP A 148 0.03 0.76 2.25
C ASP A 148 0.66 -0.03 3.40
N VAL A 149 0.82 -1.34 3.23
CA VAL A 149 1.41 -2.21 4.25
C VAL A 149 2.58 -3.01 3.69
N ASN A 150 3.58 -3.29 4.52
CA ASN A 150 4.72 -4.12 4.17
C ASN A 150 4.74 -5.42 4.97
N ILE A 151 5.00 -6.53 4.29
CA ILE A 151 5.28 -7.83 4.88
C ILE A 151 6.67 -8.25 4.41
N MET A 152 7.61 -8.29 5.35
CA MET A 152 8.95 -8.81 5.09
C MET A 152 8.90 -10.34 5.16
N THR A 153 9.18 -11.01 4.04
CA THR A 153 8.94 -12.45 3.90
C THR A 153 10.00 -13.30 4.60
N LYS A 154 11.23 -12.78 4.73
CA LYS A 154 12.38 -13.48 5.33
C LYS A 154 12.27 -13.64 6.86
N THR A 155 11.43 -12.85 7.51
CA THR A 155 11.20 -12.92 8.97
C THR A 155 9.97 -13.75 9.35
N ASP A 156 9.38 -14.46 8.38
CA ASP A 156 8.18 -15.26 8.57
C ASP A 156 8.44 -16.48 9.47
N ARG A 157 7.81 -16.52 10.64
CA ARG A 157 7.95 -17.59 11.62
C ARG A 157 6.71 -18.48 11.67
N ASN A 158 6.93 -19.76 11.89
CA ASN A 158 5.85 -20.71 12.18
C ASN A 158 5.30 -20.46 13.58
N ASN A 159 3.98 -20.52 13.71
CA ASN A 159 3.29 -20.51 14.99
C ASN A 159 2.67 -21.88 15.27
N TYR A 160 2.61 -22.23 16.54
CA TYR A 160 2.15 -23.53 17.01
C TYR A 160 0.97 -23.34 17.97
N ASP A 161 0.10 -24.33 18.05
CA ASP A 161 -1.00 -24.33 19.00
C ASP A 161 -0.53 -24.71 20.42
N LYS A 162 -1.48 -24.82 21.36
CA LYS A 162 -1.18 -25.19 22.76
C LYS A 162 -0.63 -26.61 22.92
N ASN A 163 -0.88 -27.48 21.95
CA ASN A 163 -0.42 -28.86 21.92
C ASN A 163 0.93 -29.00 21.21
N GLY A 164 1.48 -27.90 20.66
CA GLY A 164 2.73 -27.89 19.90
C GLY A 164 2.56 -28.25 18.42
N GLU A 165 1.33 -28.34 17.91
CA GLU A 165 1.06 -28.62 16.51
C GLU A 165 1.18 -27.34 15.66
N LEU A 166 1.72 -27.49 14.44
CA LEU A 166 1.87 -26.36 13.53
C LEU A 166 0.50 -25.81 13.13
N LEU A 167 0.28 -24.52 13.36
CA LEU A 167 -0.95 -23.87 12.92
C LEU A 167 -0.94 -23.72 11.39
N GLN A 168 -1.88 -24.40 10.73
CA GLN A 168 -2.13 -24.22 9.30
C GLN A 168 -2.43 -22.75 9.01
N ASP A 169 -1.72 -22.18 8.03
CA ASP A 169 -1.80 -20.74 7.70
C ASP A 169 -1.62 -19.83 8.92
N GLY A 170 -0.87 -20.30 9.93
CA GLY A 170 -0.67 -19.62 11.19
C GLY A 170 0.60 -18.78 11.26
N SER A 171 1.43 -18.77 10.21
CA SER A 171 2.71 -18.05 10.25
C SER A 171 2.54 -16.54 10.40
N ASP A 172 3.58 -15.84 10.82
CA ASP A 172 3.54 -14.39 11.04
C ASP A 172 3.15 -13.62 9.77
N ALA A 173 3.77 -13.95 8.62
CA ALA A 173 3.47 -13.29 7.35
C ALA A 173 2.05 -13.62 6.86
N VAL A 174 1.60 -14.87 7.00
CA VAL A 174 0.24 -15.27 6.60
C VAL A 174 -0.80 -14.62 7.50
N SER A 175 -0.56 -14.55 8.81
CA SER A 175 -1.43 -13.87 9.76
C SER A 175 -1.50 -12.36 9.47
N ALA A 176 -0.38 -11.74 9.12
CA ALA A 176 -0.34 -10.34 8.72
C ALA A 176 -1.11 -10.08 7.42
N LEU A 177 -0.92 -10.93 6.40
CA LEU A 177 -1.67 -10.85 5.16
C LEU A 177 -3.16 -11.06 5.39
N ARG A 178 -3.55 -12.03 6.22
CA ARG A 178 -4.94 -12.26 6.63
C ARG A 178 -5.52 -11.03 7.34
N GLY A 179 -4.76 -10.42 8.24
CA GLY A 179 -5.16 -9.20 8.94
C GLY A 179 -5.41 -8.03 7.98
N TYR A 180 -4.52 -7.83 7.01
CA TYR A 180 -4.65 -6.82 5.97
C TYR A 180 -5.79 -7.10 4.99
N ALA A 181 -5.98 -8.36 4.58
CA ALA A 181 -7.08 -8.76 3.70
C ALA A 181 -8.44 -8.46 4.35
N LYS A 182 -8.58 -8.74 5.65
CA LYS A 182 -9.81 -8.48 6.41
C LYS A 182 -10.03 -6.99 6.77
N SER A 183 -9.05 -6.11 6.54
CA SER A 183 -9.20 -4.68 6.86
C SER A 183 -10.03 -3.93 5.84
N GLU A 184 -10.62 -2.81 6.27
CA GLU A 184 -11.42 -1.88 5.46
C GLU A 184 -10.58 -0.98 4.54
N LEU A 185 -9.26 -1.21 4.46
CA LEU A 185 -8.40 -0.45 3.57
C LEU A 185 -8.74 -0.78 2.11
N SER A 186 -9.07 0.24 1.35
CA SER A 186 -9.33 0.19 -0.09
C SER A 186 -8.34 1.09 -0.83
N ASN A 187 -8.04 0.76 -2.09
CA ASN A 187 -7.01 1.45 -2.88
C ASN A 187 -5.67 1.52 -2.12
N SER A 188 -5.35 0.45 -1.42
CA SER A 188 -4.11 0.25 -0.69
C SER A 188 -3.36 -0.93 -1.29
N SER A 189 -2.12 -1.08 -0.91
CA SER A 189 -1.25 -2.13 -1.44
C SER A 189 -0.55 -2.88 -0.33
N VAL A 190 -0.42 -4.20 -0.49
CA VAL A 190 0.55 -4.99 0.26
C VAL A 190 1.86 -5.05 -0.51
N ILE A 191 2.96 -4.77 0.19
CA ILE A 191 4.31 -4.79 -0.35
C ILE A 191 5.02 -6.01 0.22
N PHE A 192 5.43 -6.93 -0.65
CA PHE A 192 6.28 -8.06 -0.28
C PHE A 192 7.75 -7.69 -0.49
N SER A 193 8.55 -7.89 0.54
CA SER A 193 9.98 -7.55 0.57
C SER A 193 10.84 -8.68 1.10
N ALA A 194 12.15 -8.62 0.83
CA ALA A 194 13.14 -9.61 1.27
C ALA A 194 12.98 -11.03 0.69
N GLY A 195 12.47 -11.14 -0.53
CA GLY A 195 12.44 -12.37 -1.32
C GLY A 195 11.08 -13.07 -1.37
N MET A 196 11.05 -14.20 -2.08
CA MET A 196 9.83 -14.97 -2.32
C MET A 196 9.46 -15.87 -1.14
N ASN A 197 8.18 -15.92 -0.79
CA ASN A 197 7.63 -16.86 0.18
C ASN A 197 6.43 -17.62 -0.43
N PRO A 198 6.64 -18.86 -0.91
CA PRO A 198 5.60 -19.65 -1.56
C PRO A 198 4.36 -19.89 -0.70
N ARG A 199 4.52 -20.06 0.62
CA ARG A 199 3.38 -20.25 1.53
C ARG A 199 2.49 -19.01 1.55
N LEU A 200 3.10 -17.83 1.71
CA LEU A 200 2.39 -16.56 1.70
C LEU A 200 1.67 -16.35 0.37
N TYR A 201 2.31 -16.66 -0.76
CA TYR A 201 1.74 -16.49 -2.09
C TYR A 201 0.61 -17.49 -2.38
N ASN A 202 0.70 -18.71 -1.86
CA ASN A 202 -0.40 -19.68 -1.92
C ASN A 202 -1.63 -19.19 -1.14
N TYR A 203 -1.43 -18.67 0.08
CA TYR A 203 -2.53 -18.09 0.86
C TYR A 203 -3.13 -16.86 0.16
N LEU A 204 -2.29 -15.99 -0.40
CA LEU A 204 -2.72 -14.81 -1.16
C LEU A 204 -3.65 -15.18 -2.33
N GLY A 205 -3.36 -16.26 -3.06
CA GLY A 205 -4.20 -16.74 -4.17
C GLY A 205 -5.65 -17.06 -3.78
N ASN A 206 -5.89 -17.38 -2.50
CA ASN A 206 -7.21 -17.67 -1.95
C ASN A 206 -7.97 -16.42 -1.47
N CYS A 207 -7.30 -15.27 -1.36
CA CYS A 207 -7.89 -14.02 -0.88
C CYS A 207 -8.64 -13.32 -2.03
N LYS A 208 -9.95 -13.12 -1.87
CA LYS A 208 -10.79 -12.52 -2.92
C LYS A 208 -10.59 -11.01 -3.04
N GLU A 209 -10.06 -10.38 -1.98
CA GLU A 209 -9.84 -8.94 -1.87
C GLU A 209 -8.79 -8.41 -2.85
N PHE A 210 -7.98 -9.31 -3.43
CA PHE A 210 -6.96 -9.03 -4.44
C PHE A 210 -7.40 -9.42 -5.86
N ASN A 211 -8.61 -9.92 -6.04
CA ASN A 211 -9.14 -10.16 -7.38
C ASN A 211 -9.36 -8.81 -8.08
N VAL A 212 -9.23 -8.84 -9.40
CA VAL A 212 -9.59 -7.71 -10.25
C VAL A 212 -11.10 -7.43 -10.16
N ASN A 213 -11.44 -6.15 -10.06
CA ASN A 213 -12.79 -5.63 -10.05
C ASN A 213 -13.39 -5.65 -11.48
N GLU A 214 -14.69 -5.44 -11.60
CA GLU A 214 -15.36 -5.41 -12.91
C GLU A 214 -14.87 -4.28 -13.83
N ASP A 215 -14.41 -3.17 -13.24
CA ASP A 215 -13.82 -2.04 -13.96
C ASP A 215 -12.34 -2.25 -14.34
N GLY A 216 -11.77 -3.42 -14.06
CA GLY A 216 -10.35 -3.71 -14.27
C GLY A 216 -9.43 -3.18 -13.17
N GLY A 217 -9.97 -2.50 -12.16
CA GLY A 217 -9.24 -2.00 -11.00
C GLY A 217 -9.03 -3.05 -9.91
N PHE A 218 -8.45 -2.63 -8.78
CA PHE A 218 -8.23 -3.49 -7.61
C PHE A 218 -8.58 -2.77 -6.33
N THR A 219 -9.26 -3.48 -5.42
CA THR A 219 -9.54 -2.96 -4.07
C THR A 219 -8.28 -2.98 -3.21
N LYS A 220 -7.52 -4.09 -3.25
CA LYS A 220 -6.19 -4.22 -2.64
C LYS A 220 -5.19 -4.65 -3.71
N LYS A 221 -4.06 -3.97 -3.77
CA LYS A 221 -3.02 -4.14 -4.80
C LYS A 221 -1.83 -4.93 -4.23
N VAL A 222 -1.05 -5.53 -5.13
CA VAL A 222 0.18 -6.23 -4.76
C VAL A 222 1.37 -5.50 -5.36
N ILE A 223 2.35 -5.21 -4.51
CA ILE A 223 3.64 -4.63 -4.88
C ILE A 223 4.72 -5.63 -4.50
N ILE A 224 5.66 -5.88 -5.41
CA ILE A 224 6.84 -6.69 -5.11
C ILE A 224 8.07 -5.81 -5.15
N LYS A 225 8.82 -5.80 -4.04
CA LYS A 225 10.16 -5.23 -4.00
C LYS A 225 11.16 -6.22 -4.57
N VAL A 226 11.95 -5.77 -5.54
CA VAL A 226 12.86 -6.61 -6.33
C VAL A 226 14.18 -5.91 -6.57
N SER A 227 15.25 -6.70 -6.61
CA SER A 227 16.62 -6.24 -6.85
C SER A 227 17.14 -6.51 -8.25
N ASP A 228 16.40 -7.25 -9.06
CA ASP A 228 16.80 -7.70 -10.40
C ASP A 228 15.58 -8.17 -11.20
N TYR A 229 15.71 -8.17 -12.54
CA TYR A 229 14.63 -8.54 -13.45
C TYR A 229 14.19 -9.99 -13.29
N ARG A 230 15.15 -10.91 -13.07
CA ARG A 230 14.87 -12.34 -12.91
C ARG A 230 13.95 -12.61 -11.72
N SER A 231 14.20 -11.95 -10.59
CA SER A 231 13.38 -12.02 -9.39
C SER A 231 11.96 -11.49 -9.63
N ALA A 232 11.80 -10.40 -10.41
CA ALA A 232 10.49 -9.91 -10.81
C ALA A 232 9.73 -10.91 -11.68
N LEU A 233 10.40 -11.47 -12.70
CA LEU A 233 9.80 -12.44 -13.61
C LEU A 233 9.35 -13.71 -12.86
N ILE A 234 10.19 -14.27 -11.99
CA ILE A 234 9.87 -15.50 -11.25
C ILE A 234 8.68 -15.28 -10.31
N GLN A 235 8.72 -14.22 -9.50
CA GLN A 235 7.67 -13.94 -8.53
C GLN A 235 6.36 -13.53 -9.20
N GLY A 236 6.45 -12.70 -10.25
CA GLY A 236 5.31 -12.32 -11.08
C GLY A 236 4.62 -13.53 -11.70
N LYS A 237 5.39 -14.46 -12.31
CA LYS A 237 4.84 -15.69 -12.90
C LYS A 237 4.15 -16.55 -11.85
N TYR A 238 4.73 -16.64 -10.65
CA TYR A 238 4.14 -17.42 -9.56
C TYR A 238 2.78 -16.87 -9.15
N LEU A 239 2.66 -15.56 -8.94
CA LEU A 239 1.42 -14.91 -8.56
C LEU A 239 0.38 -14.89 -9.68
N ALA A 240 0.81 -14.66 -10.93
CA ALA A 240 -0.07 -14.71 -12.10
C ALA A 240 -0.75 -16.07 -12.23
N LYS A 241 -0.02 -17.19 -12.00
CA LYS A 241 -0.59 -18.55 -11.98
C LYS A 241 -1.66 -18.76 -10.90
N LYS A 242 -1.65 -17.94 -9.84
CA LYS A 242 -2.65 -17.96 -8.76
C LYS A 242 -3.82 -17.00 -9.01
N GLY A 243 -3.84 -16.34 -10.18
CA GLY A 243 -4.83 -15.31 -10.49
C GLY A 243 -4.63 -14.05 -9.65
N ILE A 244 -3.39 -13.72 -9.28
CA ILE A 244 -3.02 -12.50 -8.58
C ILE A 244 -2.18 -11.62 -9.51
N TRP A 245 -2.59 -10.37 -9.69
CA TRP A 245 -1.87 -9.39 -10.49
C TRP A 245 -0.88 -8.59 -9.64
N VAL A 246 0.33 -8.41 -10.15
CA VAL A 246 1.32 -7.51 -9.54
C VAL A 246 1.09 -6.12 -10.11
N SER A 247 0.59 -5.20 -9.29
CA SER A 247 0.30 -3.82 -9.70
C SER A 247 1.56 -2.96 -9.78
N GLU A 248 2.61 -3.31 -9.04
CA GLU A 248 3.88 -2.57 -9.07
C GLU A 248 5.08 -3.48 -8.80
N PHE A 249 6.12 -3.34 -9.63
CA PHE A 249 7.47 -3.79 -9.30
C PHE A 249 8.26 -2.58 -8.79
N ARG A 250 8.60 -2.61 -7.50
CA ARG A 250 9.37 -1.57 -6.84
C ARG A 250 10.83 -1.99 -6.78
N ILE A 251 11.63 -1.40 -7.67
CA ILE A 251 13.03 -1.73 -7.88
C ILE A 251 13.85 -1.09 -6.77
N GLU A 252 14.63 -1.91 -6.08
CA GLU A 252 15.58 -1.48 -5.05
C GLU A 252 16.97 -2.03 -5.38
N SER A 253 18.01 -1.25 -5.11
CA SER A 253 19.38 -1.76 -5.16
C SER A 253 19.84 -1.98 -3.74
N GLY A 254 20.39 -3.16 -3.46
CA GLY A 254 21.05 -3.40 -2.17
C GLY A 254 22.05 -2.29 -1.85
N LEU A 255 22.79 -1.79 -2.86
CA LEU A 255 23.89 -0.81 -2.71
C LEU A 255 23.38 0.62 -2.49
N ASN A 256 22.26 0.98 -3.11
CA ASN A 256 21.74 2.34 -3.04
C ASN A 256 20.75 2.56 -1.88
N CYS A 257 20.08 1.51 -1.39
CA CYS A 257 18.88 1.67 -0.55
C CYS A 257 19.09 1.46 0.94
N GLY A 258 20.31 1.12 1.41
CA GLY A 258 20.64 0.92 2.82
C GLY A 258 19.83 -0.19 3.53
N GLY A 259 20.20 -0.51 4.78
CA GLY A 259 19.35 -1.28 5.71
C GLY A 259 19.51 -2.80 5.74
N HIS A 260 20.24 -3.43 4.82
CA HIS A 260 20.67 -4.82 4.95
C HIS A 260 22.19 -4.90 4.75
N ALA A 261 22.92 -5.43 5.73
CA ALA A 261 24.35 -5.70 5.59
C ALA A 261 24.56 -6.63 4.38
N PHE A 262 25.34 -6.17 3.42
CA PHE A 262 25.55 -6.80 2.12
C PHE A 262 26.08 -8.23 2.24
N ALA A 263 25.39 -9.18 1.60
CA ALA A 263 25.87 -10.55 1.45
C ALA A 263 26.39 -10.84 0.02
N THR A 264 26.26 -9.89 -0.91
CA THR A 264 26.68 -10.02 -2.32
C THR A 264 27.27 -8.72 -2.85
N ASP A 265 28.03 -8.79 -3.96
CA ASP A 265 28.70 -7.64 -4.59
C ASP A 265 27.75 -6.52 -5.03
N GLY A 266 26.45 -6.82 -5.13
CA GLY A 266 25.37 -5.88 -5.43
C GLY A 266 25.49 -5.24 -6.82
N TYR A 267 24.35 -4.97 -7.46
CA TYR A 267 24.34 -4.11 -8.66
C TYR A 267 23.94 -2.70 -8.25
N LEU A 268 24.59 -1.70 -8.86
CA LEU A 268 24.11 -0.32 -8.80
C LEU A 268 22.70 -0.25 -9.40
N MET A 269 21.91 0.72 -8.94
CA MET A 269 20.53 0.92 -9.40
C MET A 269 20.45 1.10 -10.94
N GLY A 270 21.40 1.81 -11.55
CA GLY A 270 21.38 2.13 -12.99
C GLY A 270 21.26 0.92 -13.91
N PRO A 271 22.18 -0.06 -13.84
CA PRO A 271 22.10 -1.30 -14.61
C PRO A 271 20.78 -2.07 -14.42
N ILE A 272 20.27 -2.14 -13.18
CA ILE A 272 19.00 -2.82 -12.88
C ILE A 272 17.85 -2.09 -13.60
N LEU A 273 17.78 -0.77 -13.48
CA LEU A 273 16.74 0.04 -14.14
C LEU A 273 16.79 -0.08 -15.66
N GLU A 274 17.98 -0.14 -16.26
CA GLU A 274 18.12 -0.31 -17.71
C GLU A 274 17.61 -1.69 -18.16
N GLU A 275 17.92 -2.76 -17.42
CA GLU A 275 17.38 -4.10 -17.70
C GLU A 275 15.85 -4.13 -17.64
N PHE A 276 15.25 -3.52 -16.62
CA PHE A 276 13.79 -3.40 -16.52
C PHE A 276 13.19 -2.55 -17.65
N LYS A 277 13.86 -1.47 -18.05
CA LYS A 277 13.41 -0.60 -19.15
C LYS A 277 13.38 -1.35 -20.48
N LEU A 278 14.43 -2.11 -20.79
CA LEU A 278 14.55 -2.88 -22.04
C LEU A 278 13.52 -4.01 -22.10
N ASN A 279 13.29 -4.70 -20.98
CA ASN A 279 12.43 -5.90 -20.95
C ASN A 279 11.02 -5.64 -20.38
N LYS A 280 10.63 -4.36 -20.21
CA LYS A 280 9.36 -3.96 -19.57
C LYS A 280 8.14 -4.61 -20.23
N GLN A 281 8.07 -4.52 -21.57
CA GLN A 281 6.91 -4.99 -22.32
C GLN A 281 6.83 -6.52 -22.29
N GLU A 282 7.96 -7.20 -22.47
CA GLU A 282 8.05 -8.66 -22.38
C GLU A 282 7.54 -9.17 -21.02
N LEU A 283 7.94 -8.51 -19.93
CA LEU A 283 7.47 -8.87 -18.60
C LEU A 283 5.95 -8.70 -18.47
N ILE A 284 5.40 -7.56 -18.90
CA ILE A 284 3.95 -7.31 -18.85
C ILE A 284 3.19 -8.38 -19.63
N ASP A 285 3.57 -8.62 -20.88
CA ASP A 285 2.88 -9.55 -21.77
C ASP A 285 2.93 -10.98 -21.24
N THR A 286 4.11 -11.41 -20.79
CA THR A 286 4.32 -12.73 -20.19
C THR A 286 3.44 -12.95 -18.96
N LEU A 287 3.39 -11.96 -18.05
CA LEU A 287 2.56 -12.07 -16.85
C LEU A 287 1.08 -12.02 -17.18
N PHE A 288 0.70 -11.19 -18.16
CA PHE A 288 -0.69 -11.04 -18.58
C PHE A 288 -1.27 -12.32 -19.19
N GLU A 289 -0.51 -13.00 -20.05
CA GLU A 289 -0.94 -14.27 -20.65
C GLU A 289 -1.25 -15.33 -19.57
N ILE A 290 -0.32 -15.48 -18.62
CA ILE A 290 -0.46 -16.42 -17.50
C ILE A 290 -1.64 -16.03 -16.61
N TYR A 291 -1.75 -14.74 -16.28
CA TYR A 291 -2.81 -14.21 -15.43
C TYR A 291 -4.20 -14.41 -16.06
N ASN A 292 -4.37 -14.12 -17.35
CA ASN A 292 -5.61 -14.34 -18.08
C ASN A 292 -6.01 -15.82 -18.12
N THR A 293 -5.03 -16.72 -18.26
CA THR A 293 -5.28 -18.17 -18.22
C THR A 293 -5.82 -18.60 -16.85
N ALA A 294 -5.19 -18.10 -15.77
CA ALA A 294 -5.64 -18.37 -14.41
C ALA A 294 -7.03 -17.76 -14.12
N LEU A 295 -7.27 -16.52 -14.55
CA LEU A 295 -8.56 -15.84 -14.40
C LEU A 295 -9.69 -16.55 -15.14
N PHE A 296 -9.44 -16.99 -16.39
CA PHE A 296 -10.44 -17.72 -17.16
C PHE A 296 -10.85 -19.01 -16.44
N THR A 297 -9.88 -19.70 -15.85
CA THR A 297 -10.15 -20.90 -15.04
C THR A 297 -10.92 -20.58 -13.75
N LYS A 298 -10.63 -19.45 -13.10
CA LYS A 298 -11.20 -19.08 -11.79
C LYS A 298 -12.61 -18.50 -11.89
N ILE A 299 -12.88 -17.67 -12.91
CA ILE A 299 -14.10 -16.87 -13.02
C ILE A 299 -14.67 -16.79 -14.44
N GLY A 300 -14.11 -17.50 -15.42
CA GLY A 300 -14.61 -17.54 -16.81
C GLY A 300 -14.40 -16.24 -17.61
N LYS A 301 -13.60 -15.29 -17.09
CA LYS A 301 -13.35 -13.99 -17.73
C LYS A 301 -11.92 -13.90 -18.26
N LYS A 302 -11.75 -13.15 -19.35
CA LYS A 302 -10.45 -12.72 -19.91
C LYS A 302 -10.49 -11.23 -20.13
N PHE A 303 -9.37 -10.55 -19.88
CA PHE A 303 -9.19 -9.16 -20.24
C PHE A 303 -8.52 -9.06 -21.61
N ILE A 304 -8.86 -8.00 -22.35
CA ILE A 304 -8.24 -7.69 -23.64
C ILE A 304 -6.88 -7.02 -23.42
N TYR A 305 -6.78 -6.17 -22.39
CA TYR A 305 -5.58 -5.42 -22.05
C TYR A 305 -5.09 -5.77 -20.63
N PRO A 306 -3.77 -5.76 -20.39
CA PRO A 306 -3.24 -5.96 -19.04
C PRO A 306 -3.77 -4.88 -18.09
N PRO A 307 -4.16 -5.22 -16.86
CA PRO A 307 -4.35 -4.22 -15.84
C PRO A 307 -3.06 -3.41 -15.63
N GLU A 308 -3.18 -2.18 -15.15
CA GLU A 308 -2.04 -1.29 -15.00
C GLU A 308 -0.91 -1.94 -14.15
N MET A 309 0.32 -1.80 -14.62
CA MET A 309 1.53 -2.26 -13.94
C MET A 309 2.57 -1.13 -13.91
N VAL A 310 2.94 -0.74 -12.70
CA VAL A 310 3.90 0.34 -12.45
C VAL A 310 5.30 -0.24 -12.21
N PHE A 311 6.31 0.43 -12.73
CA PHE A 311 7.71 0.18 -12.42
C PHE A 311 8.25 1.43 -11.73
N SER A 312 8.61 1.30 -10.46
CA SER A 312 9.13 2.40 -9.66
C SER A 312 10.50 2.05 -9.12
N ALA A 313 11.26 3.06 -8.69
CA ALA A 313 12.52 2.87 -7.98
C ALA A 313 12.36 3.44 -6.56
N GLN A 314 12.96 2.77 -5.59
CA GLN A 314 13.05 3.23 -4.21
C GLN A 314 14.49 3.14 -3.76
N GLY A 315 15.07 4.24 -3.28
CA GLY A 315 16.41 4.33 -2.70
C GLY A 315 16.56 5.61 -1.90
#